data_AF-F8AXZ7-F1
#
_entry.id   AF-F8AXZ7-F1
#
_cell.length_a   1.000
_cell.length_b   1.000
_cell.length_c   1.000
_cell.angle_alpha   90.00
_cell.angle_beta   90.00
_cell.angle_gamma   90.00
#
_symmetry.space_group_name_H-M   'P 1'
#
loop_
_entity.id
_entity.type
_entity.pdbx_description
1 polymer ?
#
loop_
_entity_poly.entity_id
_entity_poly.type
_entity_poly.pdbx_seq_one_letter_code
_entity_poly.pdbx_strand_id
1 'polypeptide(L)'
;MGRNLAGYAVPVARCPEWPCSRPRPWANSSTPGTPTLGVLAPGAAGGSPGCHGNGVVVALQPGKGKMDGRHYLPSTPETILWGRLPTADTRPVLSVESGATATVDTVSQEGILDDQGRDPDAFFGRFGVPASEVLDDARMIASSGIPHRFGVDSPHLVTGPVFVRGAEPGDVLRVDVVSLHPRARYGVVSTRHGAGLLAGEFPENDPPGPDANARNWAAFRTTSSFCAVERRRGRLFGALEVSKGRKVRFPLSPFMGIMSVAVDSPGPVRSTSVGIHGGALDCGELGIGSRLFLPVRVSGALFAVGDPHYSLGDGKVAAGGLEGPLRATFRLTVLKEPAARAALGTLRAPFAETDTHWVPLGAQADLTDAARQTTRSAVLFLSSRLGMDRADALAYLSAAAVFGIGRSGSDLQTVYCRIRRADFGEPAAAKPRLVRPGFGRAAPTPAPDSSAPSNSVPDSSVLGTPAPGSSTAGSSPPASVAGPVSADERSEEPLAAGTAHEPPDTPRPASDASGPAVPDPAAASPAASRSAADTSAPPNAPIAEPDNAGPAPQP
;
A
#
# COMPACT_ATOMS: atom_id res chain seq x y z
N MET A 1 -71.16 8.04 4.16
CA MET A 1 -71.11 9.43 4.65
C MET A 1 -69.78 10.04 4.26
N GLY A 2 -69.80 11.19 3.57
CA GLY A 2 -68.84 12.27 3.79
C GLY A 2 -67.43 12.18 3.18
N ARG A 3 -67.33 12.62 1.92
CA ARG A 3 -66.41 13.66 1.38
C ARG A 3 -64.88 13.49 1.40
N ASN A 4 -64.37 13.63 0.16
CA ASN A 4 -63.29 14.52 -0.31
C ASN A 4 -61.83 14.17 0.01
N LEU A 5 -61.13 13.70 -1.02
CA LEU A 5 -59.85 14.31 -1.43
C LEU A 5 -59.89 14.58 -2.94
N ALA A 6 -59.73 15.85 -3.28
CA ALA A 6 -59.73 16.38 -4.62
C ALA A 6 -58.45 15.96 -5.38
N GLY A 7 -58.63 15.58 -6.63
CA GLY A 7 -57.54 15.41 -7.58
C GLY A 7 -56.99 16.76 -8.04
N TYR A 8 -55.67 16.89 -8.04
CA TYR A 8 -54.96 17.82 -8.88
C TYR A 8 -54.14 17.01 -9.88
N ALA A 9 -54.59 17.03 -11.13
CA ALA A 9 -53.83 16.57 -12.28
C ALA A 9 -52.73 17.60 -12.57
N VAL A 10 -51.48 17.15 -12.66
CA VAL A 10 -50.34 17.95 -13.14
C VAL A 10 -50.14 17.63 -14.63
N PRO A 11 -50.04 18.63 -15.52
CA PRO A 11 -49.88 18.39 -16.96
C PRO A 11 -48.48 17.85 -17.27
N VAL A 12 -48.42 16.82 -18.11
CA VAL A 12 -47.17 16.31 -18.71
C VAL A 12 -46.67 17.35 -19.71
N ALA A 13 -45.73 18.19 -19.27
CA ALA A 13 -44.98 19.08 -20.14
C ALA A 13 -43.84 18.29 -20.82
N ARG A 14 -43.80 18.36 -22.16
CA ARG A 14 -42.72 17.82 -22.99
C ARG A 14 -41.40 18.50 -22.63
N CYS A 15 -40.35 17.71 -22.39
CA CYS A 15 -38.97 18.19 -22.28
C CYS A 15 -38.51 18.82 -23.62
N PRO A 16 -37.86 19.98 -23.61
CA PRO A 16 -37.14 20.49 -24.76
C PRO A 16 -35.77 19.81 -24.87
N GLU A 17 -35.52 19.19 -26.02
CA GLU A 17 -34.23 18.60 -26.40
C GLU A 17 -33.14 19.70 -26.43
N TRP A 18 -32.06 19.50 -25.68
CA TRP A 18 -30.83 20.29 -25.80
C TRP A 18 -29.75 19.50 -26.56
N PRO A 19 -29.04 20.13 -27.52
CA PRO A 19 -28.26 19.43 -28.52
C PRO A 19 -26.90 18.94 -28.00
N CYS A 20 -26.66 17.65 -28.22
CA CYS A 20 -25.39 16.97 -28.04
C CYS A 20 -24.40 17.43 -29.12
N SER A 21 -23.33 18.12 -28.72
CA SER A 21 -22.27 18.59 -29.60
C SER A 21 -21.33 17.43 -29.98
N ARG A 22 -21.51 16.90 -31.20
CA ARG A 22 -20.56 15.98 -31.83
C ARG A 22 -19.33 16.74 -32.36
N PRO A 23 -18.14 16.11 -32.36
CA PRO A 23 -16.91 16.72 -32.88
C PRO A 23 -16.93 16.86 -34.40
N ARG A 24 -16.30 17.94 -34.88
CA ARG A 24 -16.27 18.37 -36.29
C ARG A 24 -15.60 17.33 -37.21
N PRO A 25 -16.11 17.13 -38.45
CA PRO A 25 -15.44 16.36 -39.49
C PRO A 25 -14.39 17.22 -40.22
N TRP A 26 -13.22 16.64 -40.51
CA TRP A 26 -12.26 17.23 -41.44
C TRP A 26 -12.71 16.94 -42.87
N ALA A 27 -12.83 17.98 -43.69
CA ALA A 27 -13.28 17.93 -45.07
C ALA A 27 -12.17 17.43 -46.01
N ASN A 28 -12.54 16.51 -46.91
CA ASN A 28 -11.83 16.21 -48.15
C ASN A 28 -12.27 17.20 -49.24
N SER A 29 -11.33 17.64 -50.07
CA SER A 29 -11.58 18.23 -51.39
C SER A 29 -11.15 17.26 -52.49
N SER A 30 -12.12 16.89 -53.34
CA SER A 30 -12.06 16.20 -54.65
C SER A 30 -11.15 16.94 -55.65
N THR A 31 -10.54 16.37 -56.70
CA THR A 31 -11.12 15.67 -57.89
C THR A 31 -10.04 14.89 -58.71
N PRO A 32 -10.39 14.10 -59.77
CA PRO A 32 -9.73 12.84 -60.15
C PRO A 32 -8.81 12.90 -61.39
N GLY A 33 -7.98 11.86 -61.55
CA GLY A 33 -7.31 11.50 -62.80
C GLY A 33 -6.79 10.05 -62.78
N THR A 34 -7.15 9.26 -63.80
CA THR A 34 -6.72 7.87 -64.06
C THR A 34 -5.89 7.83 -65.36
N PRO A 35 -5.22 6.72 -65.70
CA PRO A 35 -3.87 6.32 -65.31
C PRO A 35 -2.86 6.38 -66.49
N THR A 36 -1.56 6.15 -66.24
CA THR A 36 -0.64 5.67 -67.28
C THR A 36 0.44 4.77 -66.68
N LEU A 37 0.62 3.60 -67.30
CA LEU A 37 1.64 2.60 -66.98
C LEU A 37 3.05 3.12 -67.27
N GLY A 38 3.99 2.79 -66.39
CA GLY A 38 5.42 2.89 -66.62
C GLY A 38 6.16 1.86 -65.78
N VAL A 39 6.53 0.74 -66.39
CA VAL A 39 7.39 -0.31 -65.83
C VAL A 39 8.82 0.23 -65.72
N LEU A 40 9.47 0.05 -64.57
CA LEU A 40 10.93 0.01 -64.45
C LEU A 40 11.35 -0.72 -63.16
N ALA A 41 12.21 -1.72 -63.32
CA ALA A 41 12.75 -2.58 -62.28
C ALA A 41 13.76 -1.86 -61.35
N PRO A 42 14.10 -2.44 -60.20
CA PRO A 42 15.41 -2.21 -59.60
C PRO A 42 16.21 -3.50 -59.40
N GLY A 43 17.49 -3.40 -59.75
CA GLY A 43 18.54 -4.38 -59.49
C GLY A 43 19.04 -4.38 -58.04
N ALA A 44 19.86 -5.37 -57.76
CA ALA A 44 20.40 -5.75 -56.45
C ALA A 44 21.50 -4.81 -55.92
N ALA A 45 21.62 -4.71 -54.58
CA ALA A 45 22.90 -4.65 -53.87
C ALA A 45 22.68 -4.89 -52.36
N GLY A 46 23.53 -5.71 -51.75
CA GLY A 46 23.40 -6.22 -50.39
C GLY A 46 23.75 -5.23 -49.28
N GLY A 47 23.20 -5.53 -48.10
CA GLY A 47 23.58 -4.97 -46.81
C GLY A 47 23.25 -5.98 -45.72
N SER A 48 24.26 -6.47 -45.01
CA SER A 48 24.14 -7.44 -43.92
C SER A 48 23.18 -6.93 -42.83
N PRO A 49 22.28 -7.78 -42.28
CA PRO A 49 21.45 -7.37 -41.16
C PRO A 49 22.33 -7.24 -39.92
N GLY A 50 22.51 -5.99 -39.46
CA GLY A 50 23.14 -5.70 -38.18
C GLY A 50 22.42 -6.43 -37.06
N CYS A 51 23.17 -7.28 -36.37
CA CYS A 51 22.79 -7.97 -35.14
C CYS A 51 22.35 -6.94 -34.09
N HIS A 52 21.05 -6.68 -34.02
CA HIS A 52 20.43 -6.08 -32.85
C HIS A 52 20.39 -7.18 -31.81
N GLY A 53 21.31 -7.14 -30.85
CA GLY A 53 21.25 -8.01 -29.70
C GLY A 53 19.89 -7.85 -29.03
N ASN A 54 19.02 -8.85 -29.19
CA ASN A 54 17.87 -9.06 -28.33
C ASN A 54 18.42 -9.33 -26.93
N GLY A 55 18.71 -8.27 -26.18
CA GLY A 55 18.92 -8.39 -24.75
C GLY A 55 17.62 -8.89 -24.16
N VAL A 56 17.54 -10.20 -23.90
CA VAL A 56 16.45 -10.82 -23.16
C VAL A 56 16.42 -10.11 -21.81
N VAL A 57 15.48 -9.21 -21.61
CA VAL A 57 15.38 -8.46 -20.36
C VAL A 57 14.63 -9.33 -19.36
N VAL A 58 15.43 -10.07 -18.59
CA VAL A 58 15.04 -11.00 -17.52
C VAL A 58 14.33 -10.26 -16.37
N ALA A 59 13.50 -10.98 -15.61
CA ALA A 59 12.91 -10.48 -14.37
C ALA A 59 13.98 -9.91 -13.40
N LEU A 60 13.61 -8.87 -12.64
CA LEU A 60 14.49 -8.21 -11.68
C LEU A 60 14.60 -9.06 -10.40
N GLN A 61 15.59 -9.95 -10.41
CA GLN A 61 15.88 -10.86 -9.30
C GLN A 61 16.40 -10.13 -8.05
N PRO A 62 16.23 -10.72 -6.85
CA PRO A 62 16.81 -10.20 -5.61
C PRO A 62 18.31 -9.94 -5.75
N GLY A 63 18.79 -8.84 -5.17
CA GLY A 63 20.21 -8.45 -5.20
C GLY A 63 20.75 -8.04 -6.57
N LYS A 64 19.96 -8.06 -7.63
CA LYS A 64 20.34 -7.64 -8.99
C LYS A 64 19.73 -6.29 -9.35
N GLY A 65 20.34 -5.56 -10.28
CA GLY A 65 19.86 -4.26 -10.74
C GLY A 65 20.05 -3.13 -9.73
N LYS A 66 19.38 -1.99 -9.94
CA LYS A 66 19.56 -0.79 -9.11
C LYS A 66 18.79 -0.90 -7.79
N MET A 67 19.41 -0.44 -6.71
CA MET A 67 18.76 -0.14 -5.43
C MET A 67 18.83 1.37 -5.21
N ASP A 68 17.68 2.06 -5.23
CA ASP A 68 17.63 3.52 -5.08
C ASP A 68 17.79 3.98 -3.62
N GLY A 69 17.53 3.07 -2.67
CA GLY A 69 17.65 3.30 -1.24
C GLY A 69 19.08 3.12 -0.73
N ARG A 70 19.38 3.73 0.42
CA ARG A 70 20.63 3.51 1.16
C ARG A 70 20.71 2.10 1.74
N HIS A 71 19.56 1.56 2.13
CA HIS A 71 19.42 0.20 2.64
C HIS A 71 18.67 -0.67 1.61
N TYR A 72 18.90 -1.97 1.65
CA TYR A 72 18.23 -2.94 0.80
C TYR A 72 17.71 -4.10 1.66
N LEU A 73 16.47 -4.52 1.41
CA LEU A 73 15.79 -5.60 2.11
C LEU A 73 15.11 -6.54 1.08
N PRO A 74 15.65 -7.75 0.85
CA PRO A 74 14.97 -8.74 0.02
C PRO A 74 13.78 -9.38 0.76
N SER A 75 12.79 -9.90 0.03
CA SER A 75 11.83 -10.87 0.58
C SER A 75 12.48 -12.25 0.64
N THR A 76 12.55 -12.82 1.83
CA THR A 76 13.05 -14.17 2.12
C THR A 76 12.17 -14.77 3.21
N PRO A 77 12.20 -16.10 3.44
CA PRO A 77 11.48 -16.72 4.56
C PRO A 77 11.74 -16.04 5.92
N GLU A 78 12.94 -15.47 6.13
CA GLU A 78 13.35 -14.81 7.37
C GLU A 78 12.94 -13.34 7.45
N THR A 79 12.61 -12.70 6.32
CA THR A 79 12.32 -11.26 6.24
C THR A 79 10.85 -10.95 5.92
N ILE A 80 10.01 -11.98 5.83
CA ILE A 80 8.58 -11.84 5.58
C ILE A 80 7.74 -12.35 6.76
N LEU A 81 6.56 -11.78 6.87
CA LEU A 81 5.44 -12.31 7.63
C LEU A 81 4.39 -12.78 6.63
N TRP A 82 4.16 -14.09 6.54
CA TRP A 82 3.11 -14.62 5.66
C TRP A 82 1.75 -14.52 6.36
N GLY A 83 0.85 -13.75 5.77
CA GLY A 83 -0.53 -13.61 6.23
C GLY A 83 -0.71 -12.75 7.47
N ARG A 84 0.34 -12.06 7.92
CA ARG A 84 0.32 -11.30 9.18
C ARG A 84 0.99 -9.93 9.06
N LEU A 85 0.55 -8.99 9.90
CA LEU A 85 1.20 -7.70 10.13
C LEU A 85 2.12 -7.77 11.36
N PRO A 86 3.15 -6.91 11.46
CA PRO A 86 3.99 -6.85 12.64
C PRO A 86 3.19 -6.38 13.87
N THR A 87 3.57 -6.91 15.03
CA THR A 87 3.09 -6.51 16.36
C THR A 87 4.27 -6.03 17.21
N ALA A 88 4.01 -5.61 18.45
CA ALA A 88 5.06 -5.23 19.41
C ALA A 88 6.12 -6.32 19.64
N ASP A 89 5.74 -7.60 19.53
CA ASP A 89 6.65 -8.74 19.73
C ASP A 89 7.41 -9.15 18.47
N THR A 90 7.10 -8.54 17.32
CA THR A 90 7.75 -8.89 16.06
C THR A 90 9.17 -8.33 16.02
N ARG A 91 10.15 -9.22 15.89
CA ARG A 91 11.56 -8.82 15.78
C ARG A 91 11.81 -8.08 14.45
N PRO A 92 12.47 -6.91 14.46
CA PRO A 92 12.83 -6.22 13.23
C PRO A 92 13.94 -6.95 12.48
N VAL A 93 13.87 -6.89 11.15
CA VAL A 93 14.83 -7.52 10.24
C VAL A 93 15.79 -6.51 9.60
N LEU A 94 15.52 -5.22 9.80
CA LEU A 94 16.36 -4.10 9.39
C LEU A 94 16.18 -2.96 10.40
N SER A 95 17.22 -2.16 10.65
CA SER A 95 17.15 -0.96 11.49
C SER A 95 17.76 0.23 10.77
N VAL A 96 17.03 1.34 10.67
CA VAL A 96 17.43 2.55 9.93
C VAL A 96 17.26 3.81 10.78
N GLU A 97 17.99 4.88 10.44
CA GLU A 97 17.75 6.21 11.00
C GLU A 97 16.48 6.85 10.42
N SER A 98 15.86 7.76 11.17
CA SER A 98 14.86 8.66 10.61
C SER A 98 15.41 9.44 9.41
N GLY A 99 14.62 9.51 8.33
CA GLY A 99 14.99 10.13 7.05
C GLY A 99 15.77 9.22 6.10
N ALA A 100 16.17 8.02 6.52
CA ALA A 100 16.86 7.06 5.65
C ALA A 100 15.93 6.46 4.59
N THR A 101 16.53 6.01 3.48
CA THR A 101 15.82 5.31 2.41
C THR A 101 16.11 3.81 2.43
N ALA A 102 15.08 2.99 2.24
CA ALA A 102 15.17 1.54 2.14
C ALA A 102 14.49 1.07 0.86
N THR A 103 15.23 0.32 0.03
CA THR A 103 14.70 -0.43 -1.11
C THR A 103 14.29 -1.81 -0.63
N VAL A 104 13.02 -2.15 -0.79
CA VAL A 104 12.42 -3.42 -0.41
C VAL A 104 11.98 -4.15 -1.67
N ASP A 105 12.48 -5.36 -1.87
CA ASP A 105 11.88 -6.26 -2.84
C ASP A 105 10.64 -6.89 -2.22
N THR A 106 9.56 -6.97 -2.99
CA THR A 106 8.31 -7.60 -2.58
C THR A 106 7.92 -8.71 -3.55
N VAL A 107 7.17 -9.67 -3.04
CA VAL A 107 6.66 -10.82 -3.79
C VAL A 107 5.13 -10.77 -3.73
N SER A 108 4.49 -11.00 -4.88
CA SER A 108 3.05 -11.19 -4.95
C SER A 108 2.68 -12.59 -4.47
N GLN A 109 1.52 -12.73 -3.83
CA GLN A 109 0.92 -14.01 -3.45
C GLN A 109 0.59 -14.92 -4.65
N GLU A 110 0.50 -14.37 -5.85
CA GLU A 110 0.12 -15.13 -7.04
C GLU A 110 1.22 -16.12 -7.46
N GLY A 111 0.83 -17.38 -7.65
CA GLY A 111 1.69 -18.52 -7.95
C GLY A 111 2.29 -19.23 -6.72
N ILE A 112 2.10 -18.70 -5.51
CA ILE A 112 2.68 -19.28 -4.28
C ILE A 112 1.62 -19.72 -3.26
N LEU A 113 0.34 -19.43 -3.48
CA LEU A 113 -0.75 -19.91 -2.65
C LEU A 113 -1.14 -21.36 -2.99
N ASP A 114 -1.73 -22.07 -2.02
CA ASP A 114 -2.12 -23.47 -2.18
C ASP A 114 -3.19 -23.65 -3.27
N ASP A 115 -4.07 -22.66 -3.49
CA ASP A 115 -5.08 -22.70 -4.57
C ASP A 115 -4.50 -22.58 -5.97
N GLN A 116 -3.19 -22.37 -6.05
CA GLN A 116 -2.40 -22.23 -7.27
C GLN A 116 -1.26 -23.27 -7.32
N GLY A 117 -1.26 -24.22 -6.37
CA GLY A 117 -0.31 -25.32 -6.29
C GLY A 117 0.98 -25.01 -5.52
N ARG A 118 1.16 -23.78 -5.01
CA ARG A 118 2.37 -23.36 -4.28
C ARG A 118 3.68 -23.72 -5.01
N ASP A 119 3.64 -23.64 -6.33
CA ASP A 119 4.76 -23.90 -7.24
C ASP A 119 4.75 -22.79 -8.30
N PRO A 120 5.53 -21.71 -8.10
CA PRO A 120 5.51 -20.59 -9.01
C PRO A 120 6.03 -20.97 -10.41
N ASP A 121 6.92 -21.95 -10.54
CA ASP A 121 7.42 -22.40 -11.84
C ASP A 121 6.32 -23.11 -12.63
N ALA A 122 5.62 -24.07 -12.00
CA ALA A 122 4.50 -24.76 -12.64
C ALA A 122 3.33 -23.81 -12.93
N PHE A 123 3.03 -22.89 -12.00
CA PHE A 123 1.95 -21.93 -12.16
C PHE A 123 2.22 -20.95 -13.30
N PHE A 124 3.36 -20.26 -13.31
CA PHE A 124 3.65 -19.28 -14.37
C PHE A 124 3.99 -19.94 -15.71
N GLY A 125 4.57 -21.15 -15.70
CA GLY A 125 4.85 -21.93 -16.90
C GLY A 125 3.60 -22.21 -17.74
N ARG A 126 2.42 -22.35 -17.10
CA ARG A 126 1.13 -22.53 -17.80
C ARG A 126 0.73 -21.33 -18.68
N PHE A 127 1.29 -20.16 -18.37
CA PHE A 127 1.10 -18.92 -19.13
C PHE A 127 2.27 -18.64 -20.09
N GLY A 128 3.19 -19.60 -20.26
CA GLY A 128 4.36 -19.47 -21.12
C GLY A 128 5.48 -18.62 -20.54
N VAL A 129 5.48 -18.35 -19.23
CA VAL A 129 6.60 -17.67 -18.58
C VAL A 129 7.76 -18.66 -18.45
N PRO A 130 8.95 -18.37 -18.99
CA PRO A 130 10.10 -19.26 -18.84
C PRO A 130 10.59 -19.23 -17.39
N ALA A 131 11.14 -20.34 -16.91
CA ALA A 131 11.68 -20.44 -15.55
C ALA A 131 12.69 -19.30 -15.23
N SER A 132 13.51 -18.86 -16.19
CA SER A 132 14.43 -17.73 -15.99
C SER A 132 13.75 -16.39 -15.61
N GLU A 133 12.45 -16.24 -15.88
CA GLU A 133 11.67 -15.04 -15.53
C GLU A 133 10.82 -15.20 -14.26
N VAL A 134 10.76 -16.40 -13.68
CA VAL A 134 10.15 -16.62 -12.36
C VAL A 134 11.15 -16.17 -11.28
N LEU A 135 10.66 -15.47 -10.27
CA LEU A 135 11.51 -14.87 -9.24
C LEU A 135 12.04 -15.90 -8.24
N ASP A 136 13.32 -15.77 -7.88
CA ASP A 136 14.01 -16.70 -6.96
C ASP A 136 13.47 -16.61 -5.52
N ASP A 137 13.07 -15.42 -5.07
CA ASP A 137 12.44 -15.25 -3.75
C ASP A 137 11.04 -15.85 -3.69
N ALA A 138 10.26 -15.80 -4.78
CA ALA A 138 8.99 -16.51 -4.86
C ALA A 138 9.17 -18.03 -4.71
N ARG A 139 10.17 -18.61 -5.40
CA ARG A 139 10.53 -20.03 -5.25
C ARG A 139 10.94 -20.39 -3.83
N MET A 140 11.82 -19.58 -3.24
CA MET A 140 12.34 -19.80 -1.90
C MET A 140 11.21 -19.77 -0.86
N ILE A 141 10.28 -18.82 -0.97
CA ILE A 141 9.15 -18.70 -0.05
C ILE A 141 8.16 -19.85 -0.27
N ALA A 142 7.82 -20.19 -1.51
CA ALA A 142 6.90 -21.28 -1.83
C ALA A 142 7.40 -22.63 -1.30
N SER A 143 8.69 -22.92 -1.47
CA SER A 143 9.35 -24.14 -0.99
C SER A 143 9.74 -24.10 0.50
N SER A 144 9.54 -22.98 1.18
CA SER A 144 9.84 -22.85 2.61
C SER A 144 8.88 -23.68 3.47
N GLY A 145 9.34 -24.04 4.66
CA GLY A 145 8.51 -24.69 5.70
C GLY A 145 7.54 -23.75 6.42
N ILE A 146 7.36 -22.51 5.95
CA ILE A 146 6.43 -21.56 6.58
C ILE A 146 5.00 -22.10 6.41
N PRO A 147 4.26 -22.33 7.50
CA PRO A 147 2.89 -22.79 7.42
C PRO A 147 2.01 -21.67 6.90
N HIS A 148 1.17 -22.02 5.92
CA HIS A 148 0.10 -21.17 5.40
C HIS A 148 -1.01 -22.11 4.95
N ARG A 149 -2.25 -21.78 5.30
CA ARG A 149 -3.45 -22.53 4.91
C ARG A 149 -4.35 -21.61 4.12
N PHE A 150 -4.48 -21.88 2.83
CA PHE A 150 -5.43 -21.18 1.98
C PHE A 150 -6.85 -21.21 2.54
N GLY A 151 -7.58 -20.10 2.42
CA GLY A 151 -8.94 -19.93 2.95
C GLY A 151 -9.04 -19.68 4.46
N VAL A 152 -7.96 -19.90 5.21
CA VAL A 152 -7.90 -19.65 6.66
C VAL A 152 -6.94 -18.51 6.99
N ASP A 153 -5.72 -18.58 6.47
CA ASP A 153 -4.68 -17.58 6.69
C ASP A 153 -4.74 -16.52 5.59
N SER A 154 -4.48 -15.25 5.94
CA SER A 154 -4.47 -14.17 4.94
C SER A 154 -3.38 -14.38 3.88
N PRO A 155 -3.59 -13.97 2.62
CA PRO A 155 -2.76 -14.43 1.52
C PRO A 155 -1.42 -13.69 1.39
N HIS A 156 -1.35 -12.45 1.87
CA HIS A 156 -0.25 -11.54 1.51
C HIS A 156 1.06 -11.89 2.20
N LEU A 157 2.17 -11.77 1.45
CA LEU A 157 3.51 -11.69 1.99
C LEU A 157 3.82 -10.25 2.39
N VAL A 158 4.19 -10.04 3.66
CA VAL A 158 4.50 -8.72 4.21
C VAL A 158 5.98 -8.68 4.57
N THR A 159 6.79 -7.90 3.84
CA THR A 159 8.23 -7.80 4.04
C THR A 159 8.56 -6.77 5.11
N GLY A 160 9.41 -7.14 6.08
CA GLY A 160 9.76 -6.33 7.25
C GLY A 160 9.66 -7.14 8.55
N PRO A 161 9.58 -6.48 9.72
CA PRO A 161 9.51 -5.02 9.89
C PRO A 161 10.88 -4.34 9.89
N VAL A 162 10.89 -3.10 9.42
CA VAL A 162 12.00 -2.15 9.52
C VAL A 162 11.83 -1.31 10.78
N PHE A 163 12.77 -1.40 11.70
CA PHE A 163 12.86 -0.55 12.87
C PHE A 163 13.39 0.84 12.49
N VAL A 164 12.67 1.89 12.84
CA VAL A 164 13.07 3.29 12.61
C VAL A 164 13.52 3.90 13.93
N ARG A 165 14.82 4.19 14.05
CA ARG A 165 15.40 4.69 15.31
C ARG A 165 14.78 6.03 15.71
N GLY A 166 14.43 6.11 17.00
CA GLY A 166 13.82 7.29 17.63
C GLY A 166 12.31 7.44 17.41
N ALA A 167 11.63 6.50 16.73
CA ALA A 167 10.17 6.48 16.65
C ALA A 167 9.57 5.95 17.96
N GLU A 168 8.70 6.71 18.61
CA GLU A 168 8.05 6.33 19.86
C GLU A 168 6.52 6.45 19.76
N PRO A 169 5.75 5.74 20.61
CA PRO A 169 4.29 5.89 20.65
C PRO A 169 3.86 7.36 20.78
N GLY A 170 2.95 7.80 19.91
CA GLY A 170 2.49 9.20 19.84
C GLY A 170 3.13 10.02 18.72
N ASP A 171 4.27 9.57 18.18
CA ASP A 171 4.85 10.12 16.95
C ASP A 171 4.02 9.73 15.71
N VAL A 172 4.40 10.29 14.56
CA VAL A 172 3.88 9.88 13.25
C VAL A 172 5.04 9.45 12.37
N LEU A 173 4.96 8.27 11.77
CA LEU A 173 5.87 7.85 10.72
C LEU A 173 5.36 8.38 9.38
N ARG A 174 6.14 9.25 8.74
CA ARG A 174 5.94 9.65 7.34
C ARG A 174 6.72 8.71 6.43
N VAL A 175 6.03 8.08 5.51
CA VAL A 175 6.56 7.15 4.52
C VAL A 175 6.45 7.81 3.15
N ASP A 176 7.55 8.33 2.62
CA ASP A 176 7.60 8.87 1.26
C ASP A 176 7.87 7.72 0.26
N VAL A 177 7.02 7.55 -0.76
CA VAL A 177 7.20 6.55 -1.82
C VAL A 177 8.14 7.11 -2.89
N VAL A 178 9.40 6.68 -2.88
CA VAL A 178 10.46 7.25 -3.74
C VAL A 178 10.46 6.64 -5.13
N SER A 179 10.31 5.32 -5.24
CA SER A 179 10.32 4.62 -6.53
C SER A 179 9.59 3.28 -6.43
N LEU A 180 8.92 2.87 -7.51
CA LEU A 180 8.26 1.57 -7.62
C LEU A 180 8.60 0.96 -8.98
N HIS A 181 9.32 -0.16 -8.98
CA HIS A 181 9.76 -0.84 -10.19
C HIS A 181 9.13 -2.24 -10.28
N PRO A 182 8.30 -2.54 -11.29
CA PRO A 182 7.89 -3.90 -11.61
C PRO A 182 9.10 -4.81 -11.75
N ARG A 183 9.11 -5.91 -10.99
CA ARG A 183 10.17 -6.91 -11.04
C ARG A 183 9.91 -8.00 -12.07
N ALA A 184 8.64 -8.28 -12.35
CA ALA A 184 8.22 -9.20 -13.38
C ALA A 184 7.63 -8.44 -14.58
N ARG A 185 7.63 -9.10 -15.74
CA ARG A 185 6.96 -8.61 -16.96
C ARG A 185 5.52 -9.07 -17.07
N TYR A 186 4.94 -9.47 -15.95
CA TYR A 186 3.60 -10.01 -15.86
C TYR A 186 3.00 -9.69 -14.50
N GLY A 187 1.67 -9.65 -14.45
CA GLY A 187 0.90 -9.70 -13.23
C GLY A 187 -0.30 -10.61 -13.42
N VAL A 188 -0.99 -10.91 -12.33
CA VAL A 188 -2.14 -11.81 -12.31
C VAL A 188 -3.30 -11.14 -11.61
N VAL A 189 -4.50 -11.33 -12.16
CA VAL A 189 -5.76 -11.01 -11.49
C VAL A 189 -6.46 -12.34 -11.24
N SER A 190 -6.66 -12.70 -9.97
CA SER A 190 -7.31 -13.97 -9.61
C SER A 190 -8.69 -13.73 -9.00
N THR A 191 -9.68 -14.43 -9.54
CA THR A 191 -11.06 -14.46 -9.05
C THR A 191 -11.29 -15.78 -8.34
N ARG A 192 -11.64 -15.71 -7.05
CA ARG A 192 -11.80 -16.85 -6.14
C ARG A 192 -13.25 -16.96 -5.68
N HIS A 193 -13.76 -18.17 -5.50
CA HIS A 193 -15.13 -18.37 -4.99
C HIS A 193 -15.28 -17.77 -3.59
N GLY A 194 -16.42 -17.13 -3.34
CA GLY A 194 -16.73 -16.49 -2.06
C GLY A 194 -15.97 -15.19 -1.79
N ALA A 195 -15.22 -14.67 -2.76
CA ALA A 195 -14.46 -13.43 -2.64
C ALA A 195 -14.86 -12.41 -3.70
N GLY A 196 -14.67 -11.13 -3.37
CA GLY A 196 -14.98 -10.00 -4.26
C GLY A 196 -16.42 -9.50 -4.11
N LEU A 197 -16.74 -8.46 -4.87
CA LEU A 197 -18.04 -7.78 -4.79
C LEU A 197 -19.18 -8.64 -5.34
N LEU A 198 -18.88 -9.52 -6.31
CA LEU A 198 -19.82 -10.47 -6.92
C LEU A 198 -19.57 -11.90 -6.42
N ALA A 199 -19.20 -12.04 -5.14
CA ALA A 199 -19.04 -13.33 -4.50
C ALA A 199 -20.35 -14.14 -4.59
N GLY A 200 -20.26 -15.37 -5.10
CA GLY A 200 -21.42 -16.24 -5.35
C GLY A 200 -21.91 -16.22 -6.81
N GLU A 201 -21.50 -15.22 -7.59
CA GLU A 201 -21.71 -15.18 -9.05
C GLU A 201 -20.42 -15.52 -9.81
N PHE A 202 -19.28 -15.03 -9.31
CA PHE A 202 -17.97 -15.26 -9.91
C PHE A 202 -17.02 -16.04 -8.98
N PRO A 203 -16.09 -16.83 -9.55
CA PRO A 203 -16.02 -17.18 -10.98
C PRO A 203 -17.22 -18.04 -11.43
N GLU A 204 -17.59 -17.95 -12.72
CA GLU A 204 -18.80 -18.59 -13.29
C GLU A 204 -18.64 -20.10 -13.55
N ASN A 205 -17.66 -20.74 -12.92
CA ASN A 205 -17.44 -22.17 -12.95
C ASN A 205 -17.98 -22.82 -11.66
N ASP A 206 -17.94 -24.16 -11.60
CA ASP A 206 -18.40 -24.87 -10.42
C ASP A 206 -17.59 -24.46 -9.15
N PRO A 207 -18.19 -24.44 -7.95
CA PRO A 207 -17.49 -24.13 -6.70
C PRO A 207 -16.41 -25.17 -6.34
N PRO A 208 -15.54 -24.91 -5.35
CA PRO A 208 -14.47 -25.83 -4.98
C PRO A 208 -14.97 -27.25 -4.71
N GLY A 209 -14.25 -28.24 -5.22
CA GLY A 209 -14.54 -29.66 -4.97
C GLY A 209 -14.28 -30.06 -3.51
N PRO A 210 -14.93 -31.11 -2.99
CA PRO A 210 -14.76 -31.55 -1.59
C PRO A 210 -13.34 -32.05 -1.29
N ASP A 211 -12.56 -32.40 -2.32
CA ASP A 211 -11.18 -32.83 -2.24
C ASP A 211 -10.17 -31.71 -2.57
N ALA A 212 -10.62 -30.45 -2.68
CA ALA A 212 -9.75 -29.31 -2.92
C ALA A 212 -8.72 -29.14 -1.79
N ASN A 213 -7.45 -29.22 -2.14
CA ASN A 213 -6.31 -29.03 -1.23
C ASN A 213 -5.05 -28.69 -2.04
N ALA A 214 -3.93 -28.38 -1.38
CA ALA A 214 -2.68 -27.99 -2.04
C ALA A 214 -2.17 -28.99 -3.11
N ARG A 215 -2.43 -30.29 -2.95
CA ARG A 215 -2.05 -31.34 -3.93
C ARG A 215 -3.05 -31.47 -5.08
N ASN A 216 -4.34 -31.26 -4.81
CA ASN A 216 -5.38 -31.18 -5.84
C ASN A 216 -5.92 -29.75 -5.96
N TRP A 217 -5.01 -28.82 -6.24
CA TRP A 217 -5.34 -27.40 -6.19
C TRP A 217 -6.25 -26.96 -7.34
N ALA A 218 -6.26 -27.68 -8.46
CA ALA A 218 -7.19 -27.44 -9.57
C ALA A 218 -8.66 -27.57 -9.12
N ALA A 219 -8.93 -28.37 -8.09
CA ALA A 219 -10.26 -28.50 -7.50
C ALA A 219 -10.71 -27.27 -6.70
N PHE A 220 -9.83 -26.30 -6.39
CA PHE A 220 -10.27 -24.97 -5.91
C PHE A 220 -10.99 -24.16 -6.98
N ARG A 221 -10.77 -24.48 -8.27
CA ARG A 221 -11.43 -23.84 -9.43
C ARG A 221 -11.25 -22.31 -9.48
N THR A 222 -10.20 -21.79 -8.85
CA THR A 222 -9.76 -20.39 -8.97
C THR A 222 -9.50 -20.04 -10.44
N THR A 223 -10.02 -18.88 -10.87
CA THR A 223 -9.77 -18.35 -12.21
C THR A 223 -8.69 -17.28 -12.15
N SER A 224 -7.51 -17.57 -12.71
CA SER A 224 -6.38 -16.64 -12.77
C SER A 224 -6.19 -16.09 -14.17
N SER A 225 -6.36 -14.77 -14.31
CA SER A 225 -6.15 -14.03 -15.55
C SER A 225 -4.74 -13.45 -15.60
N PHE A 226 -3.92 -13.97 -16.52
CA PHE A 226 -2.56 -13.47 -16.74
C PHE A 226 -2.56 -12.20 -17.59
N CYS A 227 -1.74 -11.23 -17.19
CA CYS A 227 -1.62 -9.95 -17.88
C CYS A 227 -0.14 -9.61 -18.10
N ALA A 228 0.25 -9.46 -19.36
CA ALA A 228 1.62 -9.08 -19.71
C ALA A 228 1.85 -7.59 -19.44
N VAL A 229 3.05 -7.24 -18.99
CA VAL A 229 3.51 -5.86 -18.83
C VAL A 229 4.26 -5.44 -20.09
N GLU A 230 3.63 -4.56 -20.87
CA GLU A 230 4.19 -4.00 -22.09
C GLU A 230 4.74 -2.59 -21.83
N ARG A 231 5.89 -2.25 -22.44
CA ARG A 231 6.40 -0.87 -22.45
C ARG A 231 6.07 -0.20 -23.79
N ARG A 232 5.35 0.91 -23.75
CA ARG A 232 4.98 1.69 -24.95
C ARG A 232 5.27 3.16 -24.73
N ARG A 233 6.07 3.77 -25.62
CA ARG A 233 6.44 5.20 -25.57
C ARG A 233 6.90 5.67 -24.18
N GLY A 234 7.71 4.85 -23.52
CA GLY A 234 8.25 5.18 -22.18
C GLY A 234 7.35 4.86 -20.99
N ARG A 235 6.10 4.43 -21.21
CA ARG A 235 5.12 4.10 -20.16
C ARG A 235 4.86 2.60 -20.12
N LEU A 236 4.47 2.10 -18.95
CA LEU A 236 4.09 0.69 -18.77
C LEU A 236 2.58 0.53 -18.90
N PHE A 237 2.16 -0.57 -19.51
CA PHE A 237 0.77 -0.95 -19.72
C PHE A 237 0.59 -2.41 -19.34
N GLY A 238 -0.54 -2.72 -18.70
CA GLY A 238 -1.05 -4.08 -18.65
C GLY A 238 -1.70 -4.42 -19.99
N ALA A 239 -1.43 -5.61 -20.50
CA ALA A 239 -2.06 -6.17 -21.69
C ALA A 239 -2.73 -7.49 -21.32
N LEU A 240 -4.04 -7.40 -21.05
CA LEU A 240 -4.89 -8.51 -20.68
C LEU A 240 -5.52 -9.10 -21.94
N GLU A 241 -5.35 -10.40 -22.19
CA GLU A 241 -6.07 -11.10 -23.25
C GLU A 241 -7.50 -11.38 -22.80
N VAL A 242 -8.48 -10.87 -23.55
CA VAL A 242 -9.91 -10.95 -23.20
C VAL A 242 -10.67 -11.93 -24.10
N SER A 243 -10.07 -12.31 -25.22
CA SER A 243 -10.50 -13.38 -26.12
C SER A 243 -9.35 -13.67 -27.08
N LYS A 244 -9.39 -14.81 -27.78
CA LYS A 244 -8.30 -15.27 -28.64
C LYS A 244 -7.81 -14.17 -29.59
N GLY A 245 -6.59 -13.69 -29.36
CA GLY A 245 -5.94 -12.66 -30.18
C GLY A 245 -6.40 -11.22 -29.93
N ARG A 246 -7.34 -10.98 -29.00
CA ARG A 246 -7.81 -9.64 -28.62
C ARG A 246 -7.34 -9.28 -27.22
N LYS A 247 -6.67 -8.14 -27.11
CA LYS A 247 -6.13 -7.64 -25.83
C LYS A 247 -6.72 -6.29 -25.47
N VAL A 248 -7.13 -6.13 -24.21
CA VAL A 248 -7.37 -4.82 -23.61
C VAL A 248 -6.06 -4.32 -23.02
N ARG A 249 -5.80 -3.03 -23.17
CA ARG A 249 -4.60 -2.38 -22.63
C ARG A 249 -4.97 -1.21 -21.74
N PHE A 250 -4.34 -1.14 -20.58
CA PHE A 250 -4.54 -0.07 -19.61
C PHE A 250 -3.20 0.38 -19.02
N PRO A 251 -3.03 1.67 -18.69
CA PRO A 251 -1.79 2.17 -18.09
C PRO A 251 -1.60 1.52 -16.72
N LEU A 252 -0.37 1.15 -16.40
CA LEU A 252 -0.03 0.73 -15.04
C LEU A 252 0.14 1.96 -14.15
N SER A 253 -0.30 1.82 -12.90
CA SER A 253 -0.09 2.79 -11.83
C SER A 253 0.33 2.04 -10.58
N PRO A 254 1.60 1.60 -10.47
CA PRO A 254 2.02 0.74 -9.39
C PRO A 254 1.94 1.44 -8.03
N PHE A 255 1.56 0.68 -7.00
CA PHE A 255 1.53 1.10 -5.59
C PHE A 255 1.57 -0.14 -4.69
N MET A 256 1.72 0.06 -3.38
CA MET A 256 1.64 -1.02 -2.39
C MET A 256 0.26 -1.04 -1.73
N GLY A 257 -0.42 -2.19 -1.76
CA GLY A 257 -1.70 -2.39 -1.07
C GLY A 257 -1.54 -2.37 0.45
N ILE A 258 -0.45 -2.96 0.96
CA ILE A 258 -0.11 -2.96 2.38
C ILE A 258 1.07 -2.03 2.66
N MET A 259 0.84 -1.04 3.52
CA MET A 259 1.88 -0.24 4.18
C MET A 259 1.47 -0.06 5.64
N SER A 260 2.24 -0.59 6.57
CA SER A 260 1.85 -0.63 7.98
C SER A 260 2.98 -0.27 8.93
N VAL A 261 2.61 0.24 10.09
CA VAL A 261 3.42 0.17 11.33
C VAL A 261 2.92 -0.98 12.19
N ALA A 262 3.67 -1.39 13.21
CA ALA A 262 3.24 -2.45 14.11
C ALA A 262 1.95 -2.12 14.84
N VAL A 263 1.15 -3.16 15.03
CA VAL A 263 -0.06 -3.12 15.81
C VAL A 263 0.26 -3.42 17.27
N ASP A 264 -0.21 -2.57 18.16
CA ASP A 264 -0.20 -2.81 19.60
C ASP A 264 -1.30 -3.83 19.94
N SER A 265 -0.99 -5.11 19.77
CA SER A 265 -1.90 -6.24 19.92
C SER A 265 -1.18 -7.37 20.64
N PRO A 266 -1.83 -8.04 21.62
CA PRO A 266 -1.24 -9.17 22.35
C PRO A 266 -1.19 -10.47 21.51
N GLY A 267 -1.71 -10.46 20.28
CA GLY A 267 -1.73 -11.62 19.41
C GLY A 267 -1.59 -11.28 17.93
N PRO A 268 -1.48 -12.31 17.07
CA PRO A 268 -1.26 -12.15 15.64
C PRO A 268 -2.34 -11.29 14.98
N VAL A 269 -1.91 -10.40 14.08
CA VAL A 269 -2.82 -9.57 13.28
C VAL A 269 -2.75 -10.02 11.83
N ARG A 270 -3.90 -10.27 11.21
CA ARG A 270 -4.01 -10.69 9.80
C ARG A 270 -3.46 -9.63 8.85
N SER A 271 -2.83 -10.04 7.75
CA SER A 271 -2.33 -9.10 6.72
C SER A 271 -3.44 -8.36 5.98
N THR A 272 -4.70 -8.82 6.05
CA THR A 272 -5.87 -8.07 5.56
C THR A 272 -6.36 -7.00 6.53
N SER A 273 -5.75 -6.87 7.72
CA SER A 273 -6.13 -5.85 8.70
C SER A 273 -5.83 -4.45 8.15
N VAL A 274 -6.70 -3.51 8.49
CA VAL A 274 -6.58 -2.10 8.16
C VAL A 274 -7.13 -1.26 9.31
N GLY A 275 -6.49 -0.14 9.61
CA GLY A 275 -6.91 0.74 10.69
C GLY A 275 -5.88 1.82 10.99
N ILE A 276 -5.80 2.27 12.24
CA ILE A 276 -4.84 3.31 12.68
C ILE A 276 -3.39 2.98 12.28
N HIS A 277 -3.02 1.71 12.25
CA HIS A 277 -1.69 1.23 11.91
C HIS A 277 -1.38 1.25 10.40
N GLY A 278 -2.29 1.74 9.56
CA GLY A 278 -2.23 1.53 8.10
C GLY A 278 -2.78 0.15 7.76
N GLY A 279 -1.93 -0.72 7.20
CA GLY A 279 -2.31 -2.08 6.83
C GLY A 279 -2.70 -2.18 5.36
N ALA A 280 -3.66 -3.05 5.04
CA ALA A 280 -4.21 -3.25 3.69
C ALA A 280 -5.11 -2.07 3.27
N LEU A 281 -4.49 -0.93 2.98
CA LEU A 281 -5.18 0.30 2.61
C LEU A 281 -5.82 0.21 1.23
N ASP A 282 -5.17 -0.50 0.30
CA ASP A 282 -5.63 -0.68 -1.09
C ASP A 282 -5.96 0.65 -1.79
N CYS A 283 -5.19 1.70 -1.50
CA CYS A 283 -5.41 3.04 -2.01
C CYS A 283 -4.46 3.35 -3.16
N GLY A 284 -4.98 3.47 -4.38
CA GLY A 284 -4.21 3.76 -5.59
C GLY A 284 -3.48 5.11 -5.60
N GLU A 285 -3.77 6.01 -4.65
CA GLU A 285 -3.04 7.27 -4.45
C GLU A 285 -1.64 7.07 -3.83
N LEU A 286 -1.35 5.89 -3.27
CA LEU A 286 -0.06 5.55 -2.64
C LEU A 286 1.04 5.16 -3.66
N GLY A 287 1.03 5.81 -4.81
CA GLY A 287 2.03 5.64 -5.86
C GLY A 287 3.30 6.47 -5.62
N ILE A 288 4.20 6.47 -6.62
CA ILE A 288 5.45 7.24 -6.58
C ILE A 288 5.18 8.73 -6.33
N GLY A 289 5.90 9.33 -5.38
CA GLY A 289 5.79 10.73 -4.99
C GLY A 289 4.77 10.99 -3.88
N SER A 290 3.93 10.01 -3.53
CA SER A 290 3.03 10.11 -2.40
C SER A 290 3.76 10.03 -1.05
N ARG A 291 3.09 10.52 -0.01
CA ARG A 291 3.51 10.42 1.38
C ARG A 291 2.36 9.83 2.18
N LEU A 292 2.61 8.76 2.91
CA LEU A 292 1.67 8.18 3.86
C LEU A 292 2.11 8.53 5.28
N PHE A 293 1.17 8.97 6.11
CA PHE A 293 1.40 9.30 7.50
C PHE A 293 0.71 8.26 8.39
N LEU A 294 1.48 7.56 9.22
CA LEU A 294 1.01 6.49 10.09
C LEU A 294 1.30 6.81 11.56
N PRO A 295 0.27 6.92 12.43
CA PRO A 295 0.48 7.07 13.87
C PRO A 295 1.27 5.91 14.47
N VAL A 296 2.34 6.22 15.19
CA VAL A 296 3.19 5.22 15.86
C VAL A 296 2.57 4.83 17.19
N ARG A 297 2.45 3.52 17.43
CA ARG A 297 1.92 2.92 18.68
C ARG A 297 2.89 1.95 19.35
N VAL A 298 3.93 1.55 18.64
CA VAL A 298 4.98 0.62 19.08
C VAL A 298 6.33 1.29 18.81
N SER A 299 7.27 1.19 19.75
CA SER A 299 8.61 1.77 19.60
C SER A 299 9.30 1.23 18.34
N GLY A 300 10.02 2.11 17.65
CA GLY A 300 10.63 1.85 16.37
C GLY A 300 9.68 1.82 15.18
N ALA A 301 8.37 2.02 15.40
CA ALA A 301 7.28 1.92 14.43
C ALA A 301 7.11 0.55 13.76
N LEU A 302 8.18 -0.21 13.50
CA LEU A 302 8.19 -1.52 12.85
C LEU A 302 7.46 -1.49 11.50
N PHE A 303 7.96 -0.65 10.58
CA PHE A 303 7.36 -0.46 9.27
C PHE A 303 7.46 -1.73 8.41
N ALA A 304 6.35 -2.16 7.81
CA ALA A 304 6.31 -3.30 6.91
C ALA A 304 5.45 -3.01 5.67
N VAL A 305 5.72 -3.74 4.59
CA VAL A 305 5.15 -3.46 3.26
C VAL A 305 4.89 -4.75 2.49
N GLY A 306 3.78 -4.80 1.75
CA GLY A 306 3.35 -6.00 1.03
C GLY A 306 2.19 -5.72 0.08
N ASP A 307 1.63 -6.78 -0.50
CA ASP A 307 0.50 -6.71 -1.47
C ASP A 307 0.81 -5.77 -2.65
N PRO A 308 1.85 -6.07 -3.47
CA PRO A 308 2.27 -5.18 -4.54
C PRO A 308 1.32 -5.24 -5.74
N HIS A 309 0.77 -4.08 -6.10
CA HIS A 309 -0.12 -3.93 -7.24
C HIS A 309 0.57 -3.19 -8.39
N TYR A 310 0.48 -3.71 -9.60
CA TYR A 310 0.84 -2.95 -10.82
C TYR A 310 -0.28 -1.99 -11.23
N SER A 311 -1.52 -2.34 -10.91
CA SER A 311 -2.69 -1.49 -11.07
C SER A 311 -3.83 -2.06 -10.22
N LEU A 312 -4.67 -1.20 -9.68
CA LEU A 312 -5.91 -1.58 -9.00
C LEU A 312 -7.02 -0.63 -9.44
N GLY A 313 -8.19 -1.17 -9.78
CA GLY A 313 -9.38 -0.35 -9.96
C GLY A 313 -10.03 -0.06 -8.61
N ASP A 314 -10.59 1.15 -8.46
CA ASP A 314 -11.31 1.53 -7.24
C ASP A 314 -12.39 0.48 -6.92
N GLY A 315 -12.40 0.05 -5.66
CA GLY A 315 -13.28 -0.99 -5.14
C GLY A 315 -12.66 -2.38 -5.02
N LYS A 316 -11.52 -2.68 -5.69
CA LYS A 316 -10.91 -4.03 -5.66
C LYS A 316 -11.95 -5.12 -5.91
N VAL A 317 -12.78 -4.93 -6.95
CA VAL A 317 -14.05 -5.66 -7.13
C VAL A 317 -13.93 -7.18 -7.26
N ALA A 318 -12.76 -7.69 -7.66
CA ALA A 318 -12.46 -9.12 -7.74
C ALA A 318 -11.69 -9.63 -6.51
N ALA A 319 -11.68 -8.88 -5.39
CA ALA A 319 -10.87 -9.08 -4.19
C ALA A 319 -9.34 -9.01 -4.38
N GLY A 320 -8.85 -8.82 -5.60
CA GLY A 320 -7.44 -8.59 -5.93
C GLY A 320 -7.26 -7.50 -6.98
N GLY A 321 -6.03 -7.01 -7.13
CA GLY A 321 -5.63 -6.13 -8.22
C GLY A 321 -4.97 -6.87 -9.39
N LEU A 322 -4.33 -6.12 -10.27
CA LEU A 322 -3.25 -6.68 -11.09
C LEU A 322 -2.05 -6.85 -10.18
N GLU A 323 -1.98 -8.00 -9.52
CA GLU A 323 -0.94 -8.34 -8.57
C GLU A 323 0.37 -8.64 -9.30
N GLY A 324 1.47 -8.09 -8.80
CA GLY A 324 2.79 -8.32 -9.39
C GLY A 324 3.92 -7.79 -8.52
N PRO A 325 5.06 -8.49 -8.47
CA PRO A 325 6.15 -8.16 -7.54
C PRO A 325 6.76 -6.78 -7.85
N LEU A 326 7.01 -5.97 -6.82
CA LEU A 326 7.61 -4.64 -6.94
C LEU A 326 8.95 -4.58 -6.20
N ARG A 327 9.89 -3.83 -6.76
CA ARG A 327 11.01 -3.25 -6.01
C ARG A 327 10.61 -1.85 -5.62
N ALA A 328 10.34 -1.64 -4.35
CA ALA A 328 9.80 -0.41 -3.82
C ALA A 328 10.84 0.28 -2.93
N THR A 329 11.06 1.59 -3.14
CA THR A 329 11.96 2.38 -2.27
C THR A 329 11.14 3.38 -1.49
N PHE A 330 11.33 3.39 -0.17
CA PHE A 330 10.67 4.30 0.75
C PHE A 330 11.68 5.16 1.48
N ARG A 331 11.30 6.40 1.82
CA ARG A 331 11.96 7.18 2.88
C ARG A 331 11.12 7.11 4.13
N LEU A 332 11.72 6.75 5.25
CA LEU A 332 11.02 6.61 6.53
C LEU A 332 11.44 7.73 7.46
N THR A 333 10.54 8.67 7.75
CA THR A 333 10.83 9.87 8.57
C THR A 333 9.92 9.92 9.78
N VAL A 334 10.50 9.96 10.98
CA VAL A 334 9.76 10.16 12.23
C VAL A 334 9.42 11.64 12.38
N LEU A 335 8.13 11.95 12.56
CA LEU A 335 7.64 13.28 12.88
C LEU A 335 7.25 13.32 14.35
N LYS A 336 7.99 14.10 15.13
CA LYS A 336 7.64 14.46 16.51
C LYS A 336 6.44 15.40 16.53
N GLU A 337 5.82 15.57 17.70
CA GLU A 337 4.54 16.30 17.86
C GLU A 337 4.46 17.62 17.09
N PRO A 338 5.43 18.56 17.17
CA PRO A 338 5.29 19.84 16.47
C PRO A 338 5.26 19.68 14.95
N ALA A 339 6.09 18.78 14.41
CA ALA A 339 6.13 18.48 12.98
C ALA A 339 4.89 17.69 12.51
N ALA A 340 4.41 16.75 13.33
CA ALA A 340 3.19 16.00 13.07
C ALA A 340 1.96 16.93 13.06
N ARG A 341 1.88 17.87 14.02
CA ARG A 341 0.82 18.90 14.07
C ARG A 341 0.90 19.85 12.88
N ALA A 342 2.09 20.27 12.48
CA ALA A 342 2.29 21.08 11.29
C ALA A 342 1.94 20.34 9.98
N ALA A 343 1.96 19.01 9.97
CA ALA A 343 1.55 18.22 8.80
C ALA A 343 0.04 17.91 8.79
N LEU A 344 -0.53 17.53 9.95
CA LEU A 344 -1.85 16.88 10.02
C LEU A 344 -2.87 17.62 10.91
N GLY A 345 -2.47 18.72 11.54
CA GLY A 345 -3.26 19.32 12.62
C GLY A 345 -3.39 18.34 13.79
N THR A 346 -4.63 18.16 14.28
CA THR A 346 -4.92 17.21 15.36
C THR A 346 -5.29 15.81 14.86
N LEU A 347 -5.31 15.57 13.55
CA LEU A 347 -5.60 14.25 12.99
C LEU A 347 -4.49 13.24 13.38
N ARG A 348 -4.90 12.08 13.91
CA ARG A 348 -4.03 10.94 14.24
C ARG A 348 -4.64 9.64 13.68
N ALA A 349 -4.75 9.60 12.36
CA ALA A 349 -5.23 8.47 11.58
C ALA A 349 -4.39 8.37 10.28
N PRO A 350 -4.45 7.25 9.53
CA PRO A 350 -3.82 7.16 8.22
C PRO A 350 -4.28 8.31 7.33
N PHE A 351 -3.31 9.00 6.77
CA PHE A 351 -3.52 10.13 5.88
C PHE A 351 -2.46 10.08 4.80
N ALA A 352 -2.86 10.27 3.55
CA ALA A 352 -1.93 10.36 2.45
C ALA A 352 -1.91 11.77 1.85
N GLU A 353 -0.79 12.13 1.25
CA GLU A 353 -0.58 13.36 0.52
C GLU A 353 0.09 13.03 -0.81
N THR A 354 -0.41 13.61 -1.88
CA THR A 354 0.24 13.61 -3.19
C THR A 354 0.65 15.05 -3.56
N ASP A 355 1.32 15.21 -4.70
CA ASP A 355 1.66 16.53 -5.21
C ASP A 355 0.42 17.42 -5.41
N THR A 356 -0.76 16.83 -5.61
CA THR A 356 -1.99 17.55 -5.99
C THR A 356 -3.13 17.43 -4.98
N HIS A 357 -3.12 16.40 -4.12
CA HIS A 357 -4.24 16.13 -3.22
C HIS A 357 -3.79 15.80 -1.79
N TRP A 358 -4.63 16.19 -0.83
CA TRP A 358 -4.69 15.53 0.47
C TRP A 358 -5.68 14.38 0.39
N VAL A 359 -5.35 13.27 1.06
CA VAL A 359 -6.08 12.01 0.96
C VAL A 359 -6.33 11.41 2.36
N PRO A 360 -7.32 11.91 3.12
CA PRO A 360 -7.83 11.23 4.30
C PRO A 360 -8.37 9.84 3.93
N LEU A 361 -8.16 8.85 4.80
CA LEU A 361 -8.64 7.48 4.63
C LEU A 361 -9.53 7.04 5.80
N GLY A 362 -10.49 6.16 5.52
CA GLY A 362 -11.36 5.53 6.51
C GLY A 362 -11.51 4.04 6.22
N ALA A 363 -11.75 3.27 7.28
CA ALA A 363 -11.88 1.82 7.23
C ALA A 363 -12.95 1.33 8.20
N GLN A 364 -14.02 0.73 7.68
CA GLN A 364 -15.15 0.21 8.46
C GLN A 364 -15.72 -1.06 7.83
N ALA A 365 -16.50 -1.83 8.59
CA ALA A 365 -17.14 -3.03 8.05
C ALA A 365 -18.16 -2.71 6.93
N ASP A 366 -18.82 -1.55 6.99
CA ASP A 366 -19.75 -1.05 5.98
C ASP A 366 -19.14 0.12 5.18
N LEU A 367 -19.42 0.19 3.88
CA LEU A 367 -18.91 1.25 2.99
C LEU A 367 -19.43 2.63 3.35
N THR A 368 -20.70 2.73 3.76
CA THR A 368 -21.28 4.01 4.16
C THR A 368 -20.61 4.50 5.43
N ASP A 369 -20.36 3.61 6.39
CA ASP A 369 -19.64 3.97 7.61
C ASP A 369 -18.16 4.30 7.33
N ALA A 370 -17.51 3.61 6.38
CA ALA A 370 -16.16 3.94 5.95
C ALA A 370 -16.12 5.34 5.31
N ALA A 371 -17.11 5.68 4.49
CA ALA A 371 -17.28 7.03 3.94
C ALA A 371 -17.53 8.06 5.04
N ARG A 372 -18.39 7.77 6.03
CA ARG A 372 -18.60 8.67 7.19
C ARG A 372 -17.30 8.90 7.96
N GLN A 373 -16.51 7.86 8.22
CA GLN A 373 -15.22 7.99 8.91
C GLN A 373 -14.22 8.80 8.10
N THR A 374 -14.16 8.58 6.78
CA THR A 374 -13.32 9.35 5.86
C THR A 374 -13.70 10.83 5.88
N THR A 375 -15.00 11.14 5.78
CA THR A 375 -15.52 12.51 5.84
C THR A 375 -15.21 13.18 7.19
N ARG A 376 -15.37 12.47 8.32
CA ARG A 376 -15.00 13.01 9.64
C ARG A 376 -13.51 13.33 9.73
N SER A 377 -12.65 12.47 9.18
CA SER A 377 -11.21 12.68 9.13
C SER A 377 -10.84 13.88 8.24
N ALA A 378 -11.50 14.02 7.10
CA ALA A 378 -11.36 15.17 6.20
C ALA A 378 -11.77 16.49 6.87
N VAL A 379 -12.94 16.54 7.52
CA VAL A 379 -13.39 17.72 8.27
C VAL A 379 -12.42 18.04 9.41
N LEU A 380 -11.93 17.03 10.14
CA LEU A 380 -10.96 17.24 11.22
C LEU A 380 -9.64 17.81 10.68
N PHE A 381 -9.14 17.29 9.55
CA PHE A 381 -7.95 17.82 8.90
C PHE A 381 -8.16 19.28 8.48
N LEU A 382 -9.20 19.57 7.69
CA LEU A 382 -9.48 20.92 7.20
C LEU A 382 -9.66 21.94 8.33
N SER A 383 -10.39 21.58 9.39
CA SER A 383 -10.60 22.47 10.54
C SER A 383 -9.34 22.65 11.37
N SER A 384 -8.69 21.56 11.79
CA SER A 384 -7.56 21.64 12.73
C SER A 384 -6.25 22.08 12.08
N ARG A 385 -6.07 21.83 10.78
CA ARG A 385 -4.84 22.18 10.06
C ARG A 385 -4.94 23.47 9.26
N LEU A 386 -6.10 23.73 8.65
CA LEU A 386 -6.31 24.89 7.77
C LEU A 386 -7.23 25.95 8.39
N GLY A 387 -7.76 25.72 9.59
CA GLY A 387 -8.56 26.70 10.32
C GLY A 387 -9.96 26.91 9.77
N MET A 388 -10.47 26.00 8.93
CA MET A 388 -11.84 26.10 8.42
C MET A 388 -12.87 25.87 9.52
N ASP A 389 -13.99 26.59 9.47
CA ASP A 389 -15.18 26.18 10.23
C ASP A 389 -15.63 24.78 9.79
N ARG A 390 -16.15 23.99 10.72
CA ARG A 390 -16.52 22.60 10.46
C ARG A 390 -17.69 22.48 9.48
N ALA A 391 -18.65 23.41 9.51
CA ALA A 391 -19.77 23.42 8.57
C ALA A 391 -19.30 23.77 7.16
N ASP A 392 -18.42 24.76 7.04
CA ASP A 392 -17.82 25.14 5.76
C ASP A 392 -16.93 24.05 5.18
N ALA A 393 -16.14 23.36 6.02
CA ALA A 393 -15.37 22.19 5.62
C ALA A 393 -16.27 21.10 5.05
N LEU A 394 -17.41 20.80 5.70
CA LEU A 394 -18.37 19.83 5.19
C LEU A 394 -19.02 20.29 3.88
N ALA A 395 -19.39 21.56 3.76
CA ALA A 395 -19.97 22.13 2.54
C ALA A 395 -18.99 22.05 1.36
N TYR A 396 -17.72 22.40 1.59
CA TYR A 396 -16.65 22.27 0.60
C TYR A 396 -16.45 20.81 0.16
N LEU A 397 -16.36 19.87 1.10
CA LEU A 397 -16.19 18.45 0.77
C LEU A 397 -17.34 17.92 -0.10
N SER A 398 -18.57 18.36 0.19
CA SER A 398 -19.76 18.01 -0.61
C SER A 398 -19.69 18.57 -2.04
N ALA A 399 -19.20 19.81 -2.19
CA ALA A 399 -19.20 20.51 -3.46
C ALA A 399 -18.01 20.16 -4.38
N ALA A 400 -16.84 19.83 -3.81
CA ALA A 400 -15.57 19.83 -4.55
C ALA A 400 -14.66 18.61 -4.33
N ALA A 401 -14.86 17.82 -3.27
CA ALA A 401 -14.00 16.66 -3.02
C ALA A 401 -14.45 15.44 -3.84
N VAL A 402 -13.51 14.51 -4.07
CA VAL A 402 -13.80 13.24 -4.78
C VAL A 402 -13.59 12.07 -3.82
N PHE A 403 -14.63 11.26 -3.62
CA PHE A 403 -14.52 10.03 -2.84
C PHE A 403 -14.26 8.84 -3.75
N GLY A 404 -13.38 7.95 -3.32
CA GLY A 404 -13.10 6.68 -3.99
C GLY A 404 -13.10 5.53 -2.98
N ILE A 405 -13.38 4.33 -3.47
CA ILE A 405 -13.34 3.09 -2.68
C ILE A 405 -11.98 2.45 -2.93
N GLY A 406 -11.22 2.17 -1.88
CA GLY A 406 -9.98 1.40 -2.01
C GLY A 406 -10.31 -0.07 -2.25
N ARG A 407 -10.96 -0.68 -1.25
CA ARG A 407 -11.46 -2.06 -1.32
C ARG A 407 -12.88 -2.20 -0.76
N SER A 408 -13.67 -3.06 -1.39
CA SER A 408 -14.95 -3.57 -0.88
C SER A 408 -14.89 -5.08 -0.65
N GLY A 409 -15.83 -5.62 0.13
CA GLY A 409 -15.92 -7.04 0.42
C GLY A 409 -16.40 -7.34 1.85
N SER A 410 -16.15 -8.56 2.31
CA SER A 410 -16.63 -9.08 3.61
C SER A 410 -15.76 -8.69 4.82
N ASP A 411 -14.52 -8.26 4.59
CA ASP A 411 -13.66 -7.69 5.64
C ASP A 411 -13.88 -6.15 5.74
N LEU A 412 -13.11 -5.47 6.61
CA LEU A 412 -13.12 -4.00 6.68
C LEU A 412 -12.88 -3.37 5.29
N GLN A 413 -13.82 -2.53 4.86
CA GLN A 413 -13.82 -1.85 3.58
C GLN A 413 -13.17 -0.48 3.73
N THR A 414 -12.48 -0.01 2.68
CA THR A 414 -11.72 1.25 2.73
C THR A 414 -12.29 2.29 1.77
N VAL A 415 -12.40 3.53 2.25
CA VAL A 415 -12.79 4.69 1.47
C VAL A 415 -11.72 5.76 1.66
N TYR A 416 -11.48 6.55 0.62
CA TYR A 416 -10.56 7.69 0.68
C TYR A 416 -11.21 8.92 0.03
N CYS A 417 -10.77 10.10 0.44
CA CYS A 417 -11.27 11.38 -0.06
C CYS A 417 -10.13 12.17 -0.68
N ARG A 418 -10.23 12.56 -1.95
CA ARG A 418 -9.26 13.45 -2.60
C ARG A 418 -9.72 14.90 -2.42
N ILE A 419 -8.91 15.68 -1.73
CA ILE A 419 -9.08 17.13 -1.56
C ILE A 419 -7.99 17.84 -2.35
N ARG A 420 -8.37 18.70 -3.30
CA ARG A 420 -7.39 19.39 -4.16
C ARG A 420 -6.67 20.48 -3.37
N ARG A 421 -5.35 20.42 -3.34
CA ARG A 421 -4.50 21.39 -2.64
C ARG A 421 -4.55 22.79 -3.26
N ALA A 422 -4.70 22.84 -4.58
CA ALA A 422 -4.82 24.10 -5.33
C ALA A 422 -6.02 24.95 -4.92
N ASP A 423 -7.08 24.35 -4.35
CA ASP A 423 -8.25 25.09 -3.86
C ASP A 423 -7.91 25.93 -2.60
N PHE A 424 -6.77 25.67 -1.96
CA PHE A 424 -6.31 26.32 -0.73
C PHE A 424 -5.06 27.18 -0.92
N GLY A 425 -4.74 27.55 -2.17
CA GLY A 425 -3.54 28.35 -2.48
C GLY A 425 -2.22 27.59 -2.33
N GLU A 426 -2.25 26.27 -2.13
CA GLU A 426 -1.08 25.39 -2.23
C GLU A 426 -0.98 24.83 -3.66
N PRO A 427 -0.18 25.44 -4.55
CA PRO A 427 0.00 24.91 -5.89
C PRO A 427 0.64 23.52 -5.82
N ALA A 428 0.36 22.70 -6.83
CA ALA A 428 0.94 21.37 -6.91
C ALA A 428 2.47 21.43 -6.78
N ALA A 429 3.05 20.57 -5.96
CA ALA A 429 4.50 20.52 -5.83
C ALA A 429 5.13 20.32 -7.22
N ALA A 430 6.14 21.13 -7.55
CA ALA A 430 6.82 21.02 -8.83
C ALA A 430 7.33 19.58 -8.99
N LYS A 431 6.94 18.90 -10.08
CA LYS A 431 7.35 17.52 -10.34
C LYS A 431 8.85 17.41 -10.10
N PRO A 432 9.31 16.58 -9.15
CA PRO A 432 10.74 16.38 -8.96
C PRO A 432 11.30 15.94 -10.32
N ARG A 433 12.29 16.68 -10.82
CA ARG A 433 13.05 16.25 -11.99
C ARG A 433 13.70 14.93 -11.62
N LEU A 434 13.07 13.82 -12.02
CA LEU A 434 13.69 12.51 -12.04
C LEU A 434 15.06 12.70 -12.70
N VAL A 435 16.12 12.49 -11.93
CA VAL A 435 17.48 12.49 -12.44
C VAL A 435 17.50 11.39 -13.50
N ARG A 436 17.45 11.80 -14.78
CA ARG A 436 17.72 10.90 -15.89
C ARG A 436 19.13 10.36 -15.63
N PRO A 437 19.36 9.04 -15.59
CA PRO A 437 20.71 8.53 -15.59
C PRO A 437 21.40 9.15 -16.81
N GLY A 438 22.43 9.96 -16.57
CA GLY A 438 23.33 10.36 -17.63
C GLY A 438 23.91 9.06 -18.18
N PHE A 439 23.53 8.69 -19.39
CA PHE A 439 24.28 7.68 -20.12
C PHE A 439 25.66 8.29 -20.35
N GLY A 440 26.61 7.91 -19.49
CA GLY A 440 28.02 8.15 -19.74
C GLY A 440 28.33 7.52 -21.08
N ARG A 441 28.69 8.34 -22.07
CA ARG A 441 29.33 7.87 -23.29
C ARG A 441 30.58 7.12 -22.84
N ALA A 442 30.63 5.81 -23.07
CA ALA A 442 31.86 5.06 -22.90
C ALA A 442 32.92 5.70 -23.80
N ALA A 443 33.96 6.27 -23.18
CA ALA A 443 35.17 6.61 -23.90
C ALA A 443 35.82 5.31 -24.38
N PRO A 444 36.29 5.24 -25.63
CA PRO A 444 36.96 4.05 -26.14
C PRO A 444 38.24 3.82 -25.34
N THR A 445 38.37 2.62 -24.78
CA THR A 445 39.60 2.14 -24.16
C THR A 445 40.64 1.96 -25.27
N PRO A 446 41.86 2.52 -25.16
CA PRO A 446 42.91 2.22 -26.11
C PRO A 446 43.38 0.77 -25.92
N ALA A 447 43.61 0.07 -27.03
CA ALA A 447 44.14 -1.29 -27.05
C ALA A 447 45.53 -1.33 -26.38
N PRO A 448 45.92 -2.46 -25.75
CA PRO A 448 47.23 -2.57 -25.13
C PRO A 448 48.32 -2.68 -26.20
N ASP A 449 49.26 -1.74 -26.17
CA ASP A 449 50.49 -1.79 -26.95
C ASP A 449 51.39 -2.93 -26.46
N SER A 450 51.72 -3.83 -27.38
CA SER A 450 52.73 -4.86 -27.21
C SER A 450 54.13 -4.26 -27.38
N SER A 451 54.71 -3.71 -26.32
CA SER A 451 56.19 -3.58 -26.22
C SER A 451 56.65 -3.27 -24.79
N ALA A 452 57.20 -4.28 -24.10
CA ALA A 452 58.19 -4.07 -23.05
C ALA A 452 59.11 -5.31 -22.96
N PRO A 453 60.43 -5.12 -22.80
CA PRO A 453 61.41 -6.20 -22.90
C PRO A 453 61.60 -6.96 -21.59
N SER A 454 62.08 -8.19 -21.76
CA SER A 454 62.51 -9.14 -20.74
C SER A 454 63.63 -8.60 -19.84
N ASN A 455 63.57 -8.90 -18.54
CA ASN A 455 64.76 -9.23 -17.75
C ASN A 455 64.42 -10.19 -16.60
N SER A 456 65.39 -11.05 -16.35
CA SER A 456 65.43 -12.32 -15.61
C SER A 456 65.37 -12.23 -14.08
N VAL A 457 64.58 -13.13 -13.46
CA VAL A 457 64.95 -14.25 -12.52
C VAL A 457 66.25 -14.05 -11.71
N PRO A 458 66.31 -14.29 -10.37
CA PRO A 458 66.19 -15.66 -9.82
C PRO A 458 65.51 -15.92 -8.47
N ASP A 459 64.71 -17.00 -8.48
CA ASP A 459 64.88 -18.27 -7.74
C ASP A 459 65.31 -18.26 -6.27
N SER A 460 64.46 -18.75 -5.37
CA SER A 460 64.66 -20.04 -4.67
C SER A 460 63.66 -20.23 -3.52
N SER A 461 63.20 -21.48 -3.41
CA SER A 461 62.40 -22.07 -2.35
C SER A 461 63.17 -22.17 -1.03
N VAL A 462 62.47 -22.18 0.12
CA VAL A 462 62.66 -23.10 1.29
C VAL A 462 61.61 -22.82 2.38
N LEU A 463 60.83 -23.87 2.68
CA LEU A 463 60.23 -24.38 3.93
C LEU A 463 60.04 -23.49 5.19
N GLY A 464 58.87 -23.67 5.84
CA GLY A 464 58.79 -23.72 7.31
C GLY A 464 57.52 -23.15 7.96
N THR A 465 56.56 -24.01 8.31
CA THR A 465 55.56 -23.77 9.38
C THR A 465 56.27 -23.66 10.75
N PRO A 466 55.73 -22.95 11.76
CA PRO A 466 54.81 -23.59 12.72
C PRO A 466 53.76 -22.67 13.40
N ALA A 467 52.81 -23.31 14.11
CA ALA A 467 51.90 -22.76 15.13
C ALA A 467 52.47 -23.05 16.56
N PRO A 468 51.73 -22.92 17.68
CA PRO A 468 51.21 -21.75 18.39
C PRO A 468 51.60 -21.71 19.91
N GLY A 469 51.12 -20.71 20.67
CA GLY A 469 51.01 -20.69 22.15
C GLY A 469 51.59 -19.42 22.80
N SER A 470 51.22 -18.93 23.99
CA SER A 470 50.09 -19.10 24.92
C SER A 470 50.31 -18.11 26.08
N SER A 471 49.23 -17.51 26.60
CA SER A 471 48.94 -17.06 28.00
C SER A 471 49.98 -16.29 28.86
N THR A 472 49.53 -15.23 29.54
CA THR A 472 49.55 -15.12 31.03
C THR A 472 48.62 -14.00 31.53
N ALA A 473 48.03 -14.22 32.70
CA ALA A 473 47.00 -13.44 33.40
C ALA A 473 47.55 -12.44 34.44
N GLY A 474 46.70 -11.54 34.97
CA GLY A 474 46.97 -10.81 36.22
C GLY A 474 46.08 -9.59 36.56
N SER A 475 44.95 -9.85 37.25
CA SER A 475 44.30 -9.13 38.39
C SER A 475 44.35 -7.59 38.66
N SER A 476 43.16 -7.10 39.11
CA SER A 476 42.56 -5.77 39.46
C SER A 476 43.16 -4.88 40.60
N PRO A 477 42.43 -3.88 41.20
CA PRO A 477 42.19 -2.43 40.93
C PRO A 477 42.73 -1.53 42.13
N PRO A 478 42.16 -0.40 42.66
CA PRO A 478 41.17 0.64 42.26
C PRO A 478 41.59 2.13 42.55
N ALA A 479 40.68 3.10 42.40
CA ALA A 479 40.38 4.25 43.32
C ALA A 479 40.15 5.66 42.70
N SER A 480 39.20 6.34 43.33
CA SER A 480 38.63 7.70 43.21
C SER A 480 39.49 8.85 43.77
N VAL A 481 39.16 10.13 43.47
CA VAL A 481 38.86 11.24 44.43
C VAL A 481 39.06 12.67 43.84
N ALA A 482 38.01 13.50 44.03
CA ALA A 482 37.87 14.96 44.30
C ALA A 482 38.44 16.10 43.43
N GLY A 483 37.64 17.20 43.39
CA GLY A 483 37.89 18.54 42.80
C GLY A 483 38.89 19.42 43.59
N PRO A 484 38.79 20.78 43.67
CA PRO A 484 37.54 21.52 43.97
C PRO A 484 37.42 23.04 43.53
N VAL A 485 36.30 23.68 43.94
CA VAL A 485 35.88 25.11 44.23
C VAL A 485 36.43 26.38 43.53
N SER A 486 35.50 27.31 43.19
CA SER A 486 35.24 28.67 43.81
C SER A 486 34.54 29.60 42.78
N ALA A 487 33.33 30.16 42.92
CA ALA A 487 32.68 31.02 43.94
C ALA A 487 32.92 32.54 43.75
N ASP A 488 31.84 33.31 43.48
CA ASP A 488 31.49 34.68 43.95
C ASP A 488 30.22 35.13 43.18
N GLU A 489 29.00 35.20 43.74
CA GLU A 489 28.38 36.00 44.82
C GLU A 489 27.93 37.44 44.46
N ARG A 490 26.62 37.68 44.68
CA ARG A 490 25.89 38.85 45.26
C ARG A 490 24.56 39.08 44.53
N SER A 491 23.38 38.70 45.05
CA SER A 491 22.58 39.22 46.19
C SER A 491 21.88 40.57 45.90
N GLU A 492 20.54 40.56 45.82
CA GLU A 492 19.59 41.32 46.68
C GLU A 492 18.14 41.32 46.13
N GLU A 493 17.19 41.06 47.02
CA GLU A 493 15.72 41.30 46.97
C GLU A 493 15.38 42.03 48.30
N PRO A 494 14.16 42.52 48.61
CA PRO A 494 12.95 42.85 47.82
C PRO A 494 12.33 44.22 48.24
N LEU A 495 11.16 44.64 47.70
CA LEU A 495 10.05 45.32 48.42
C LEU A 495 8.86 45.74 47.51
N ALA A 496 7.70 45.95 48.15
CA ALA A 496 6.33 45.84 47.64
C ALA A 496 5.54 47.19 47.49
N ALA A 497 4.27 47.06 47.04
CA ALA A 497 3.14 48.02 47.00
C ALA A 497 3.12 49.06 45.83
N GLY A 498 2.00 49.44 45.20
CA GLY A 498 0.58 49.12 45.29
C GLY A 498 -0.26 50.06 44.38
N THR A 499 -1.46 49.61 44.01
CA THR A 499 -2.74 50.35 43.73
C THR A 499 -3.00 51.19 42.46
N ALA A 500 -4.11 50.80 41.80
CA ALA A 500 -5.30 51.56 41.36
C ALA A 500 -5.30 52.44 40.09
N HIS A 501 -6.22 52.15 39.14
CA HIS A 501 -7.29 53.09 38.74
C HIS A 501 -8.33 52.51 37.75
N GLU A 502 -9.61 52.62 38.12
CA GLU A 502 -10.86 52.74 37.32
C GLU A 502 -11.76 53.73 38.12
N PRO A 503 -12.93 54.26 37.67
CA PRO A 503 -13.58 54.47 36.35
C PRO A 503 -14.06 55.96 36.17
N PRO A 504 -15.08 56.29 35.31
CA PRO A 504 -16.45 56.41 35.85
C PRO A 504 -17.66 56.05 34.93
N ASP A 505 -18.72 55.58 35.60
CA ASP A 505 -20.21 55.58 35.45
C ASP A 505 -20.96 56.21 34.22
N THR A 506 -21.82 55.45 33.50
CA THR A 506 -23.33 55.24 33.53
C THR A 506 -24.18 56.20 32.64
N PRO A 507 -25.42 55.88 32.14
CA PRO A 507 -26.43 54.93 32.66
C PRO A 507 -27.25 54.04 31.69
N ARG A 508 -27.99 53.11 32.31
CA ARG A 508 -29.02 52.16 31.77
C ARG A 508 -30.31 52.87 31.27
N PRO A 509 -31.23 52.09 30.65
CA PRO A 509 -32.51 51.85 31.33
C PRO A 509 -32.90 50.36 31.46
N ALA A 510 -33.71 50.08 32.49
CA ALA A 510 -34.46 48.85 32.77
C ALA A 510 -35.61 48.66 31.74
N SER A 511 -36.22 47.49 31.51
CA SER A 511 -36.91 46.64 32.49
C SER A 511 -37.29 45.24 31.93
N ASP A 512 -37.19 44.23 32.80
CA ASP A 512 -38.10 43.11 33.07
C ASP A 512 -38.83 42.36 31.95
N ALA A 513 -38.65 41.02 31.92
CA ALA A 513 -39.65 40.10 32.48
C ALA A 513 -39.21 38.61 32.49
N SER A 514 -39.22 38.04 33.69
CA SER A 514 -39.61 36.66 34.09
C SER A 514 -38.76 35.44 33.68
N GLY A 515 -38.14 34.82 34.71
CA GLY A 515 -37.44 33.51 34.71
C GLY A 515 -38.37 32.28 34.83
N PRO A 516 -38.03 31.19 35.56
CA PRO A 516 -36.81 30.92 36.33
C PRO A 516 -36.09 29.56 36.07
N ALA A 517 -34.92 29.53 36.70
CA ALA A 517 -33.86 28.56 36.97
C ALA A 517 -34.14 27.06 37.31
N VAL A 518 -33.25 26.19 36.75
CA VAL A 518 -32.32 25.20 37.42
C VAL A 518 -32.94 23.90 38.01
N PRO A 519 -32.25 22.73 38.24
CA PRO A 519 -30.87 22.23 37.93
C PRO A 519 -30.78 20.82 37.25
N ASP A 520 -29.55 20.40 36.92
CA ASP A 520 -29.05 19.02 36.68
C ASP A 520 -29.01 18.20 38.01
N PRO A 521 -29.17 16.84 38.08
CA PRO A 521 -28.03 15.92 37.79
C PRO A 521 -28.33 14.43 37.44
N ALA A 522 -27.32 13.77 36.86
CA ALA A 522 -26.82 12.38 37.06
C ALA A 522 -27.70 11.08 36.89
N ALA A 523 -27.12 10.16 36.09
CA ALA A 523 -27.03 8.70 36.20
C ALA A 523 -28.25 7.79 36.48
N ALA A 524 -28.56 6.87 35.55
CA ALA A 524 -28.95 5.47 35.82
C ALA A 524 -29.09 4.63 34.54
N SER A 525 -28.67 3.36 34.60
CA SER A 525 -29.01 2.28 33.64
C SER A 525 -30.53 2.08 33.48
N PRO A 526 -30.95 1.24 32.52
CA PRO A 526 -31.65 0.04 33.00
C PRO A 526 -31.39 -1.24 32.18
N ALA A 527 -31.59 -2.38 32.86
CA ALA A 527 -31.80 -3.69 32.27
C ALA A 527 -33.25 -4.17 32.49
N ALA A 528 -33.80 -4.80 31.45
CA ALA A 528 -34.81 -5.88 31.38
C ALA A 528 -36.26 -5.70 31.88
N SER A 529 -37.23 -5.92 30.96
CA SER A 529 -38.31 -6.92 31.12
C SER A 529 -39.17 -7.19 29.85
N ARG A 530 -39.04 -8.43 29.32
CA ARG A 530 -40.02 -9.44 28.87
C ARG A 530 -41.20 -9.19 27.90
N SER A 531 -41.39 -10.21 27.04
CA SER A 531 -42.62 -10.79 26.40
C SER A 531 -42.78 -10.49 24.88
N ALA A 532 -42.42 -11.35 23.92
CA ALA A 532 -42.92 -12.69 23.50
C ALA A 532 -43.70 -12.59 22.14
N ALA A 533 -43.17 -13.24 21.08
CA ALA A 533 -43.89 -14.01 20.04
C ALA A 533 -42.98 -14.34 18.82
N ASP A 534 -42.47 -15.58 18.83
CA ASP A 534 -42.42 -16.59 17.75
C ASP A 534 -42.21 -16.21 16.26
N THR A 535 -41.13 -16.75 15.65
CA THR A 535 -41.17 -17.61 14.44
C THR A 535 -39.76 -18.13 14.05
N SER A 536 -39.53 -19.41 14.36
CA SER A 536 -38.90 -20.49 13.56
C SER A 536 -37.51 -20.36 12.88
N ALA A 537 -36.58 -21.22 13.39
CA ALA A 537 -35.67 -22.16 12.70
C ALA A 537 -34.12 -21.91 12.76
N PRO A 538 -33.28 -22.97 12.96
CA PRO A 538 -32.11 -22.91 13.85
C PRO A 538 -30.72 -23.08 13.17
N PRO A 539 -29.61 -22.76 13.88
CA PRO A 539 -28.26 -23.14 13.49
C PRO A 539 -27.80 -24.48 14.10
N ASN A 540 -26.94 -25.18 13.34
CA ASN A 540 -26.37 -26.51 13.62
C ASN A 540 -25.54 -26.62 14.91
N ALA A 541 -25.66 -27.78 15.56
CA ALA A 541 -24.79 -28.30 16.62
C ALA A 541 -23.93 -29.47 16.07
N PRO A 542 -22.86 -29.91 16.77
CA PRO A 542 -21.69 -30.57 16.18
C PRO A 542 -21.85 -32.09 16.00
N ILE A 543 -21.07 -32.62 15.06
CA ILE A 543 -20.98 -34.03 14.65
C ILE A 543 -20.25 -34.85 15.73
N ALA A 544 -20.87 -35.97 16.12
CA ALA A 544 -20.28 -37.02 16.94
C ALA A 544 -19.48 -38.02 16.08
N GLU A 545 -18.41 -38.57 16.67
CA GLU A 545 -17.54 -39.62 16.11
C GLU A 545 -18.30 -40.94 15.85
N PRO A 546 -17.89 -41.76 14.84
CA PRO A 546 -18.38 -43.12 14.72
C PRO A 546 -17.42 -44.12 15.37
N ASP A 547 -17.97 -44.89 16.31
CA ASP A 547 -17.36 -46.09 16.88
C ASP A 547 -17.22 -47.21 15.84
N ASN A 548 -16.10 -47.91 15.97
CA ASN A 548 -15.59 -48.95 15.08
C ASN A 548 -15.73 -50.30 15.79
N ALA A 549 -16.61 -51.20 15.31
CA ALA A 549 -16.62 -52.59 15.74
C ALA A 549 -17.10 -53.52 14.61
N GLY A 550 -16.23 -54.44 14.21
CA GLY A 550 -16.44 -55.45 13.18
C GLY A 550 -17.27 -56.68 13.62
N PRO A 551 -17.40 -57.71 12.76
CA PRO A 551 -18.60 -58.54 12.65
C PRO A 551 -18.46 -60.00 13.15
N ALA A 552 -19.62 -60.68 13.29
CA ALA A 552 -19.95 -62.10 13.00
C ALA A 552 -20.86 -62.75 14.09
N PRO A 553 -21.50 -63.92 13.84
CA PRO A 553 -22.35 -64.32 12.71
C PRO A 553 -23.74 -64.88 13.17
N GLN A 554 -24.57 -65.24 12.19
CA GLN A 554 -25.94 -65.79 12.33
C GLN A 554 -26.01 -67.19 12.98
N PRO A 555 -27.23 -67.66 13.33
CA PRO A 555 -28.03 -68.45 12.37
C PRO A 555 -29.39 -67.85 11.98
#